data_AF-A0A6C0KV40-F1
#
_entry.id   AF-A0A6C0KV40-F1
#
_cell.length_a   1.000
_cell.length_b   1.000
_cell.length_c   1.000
_cell.angle_alpha   90.00
_cell.angle_beta   90.00
_cell.angle_gamma   90.00
#
_symmetry.space_group_name_H-M   'P 1'
#
loop_
_entity.id
_entity.type
_entity.pdbx_description
1 polymer ?
#
loop_
_entity_poly.entity_id
_entity_poly.type
_entity_poly.pdbx_seq_one_letter_code
_entity_poly.pdbx_strand_id
1 'polypeptide(L)'
;MIKVLLVPMGARCGISFLLENLHIYLPRTPFEWMTTLNLRSLVTMLQTEFRDFLRKDHIPIITKKFEDGQIPFENDYEIRFEHDARHDQETNCFVIDETEREKILEKYDRRCKRLLTNLKEADKIIFVRIAESFRMPSHTDGWHHTYEEGDFENGVKTMYELKDLYPTKEVHCCYLCSMAEIQEFSDYISAVHSDPDITMHWNKE
;
A
#
# COMPACT_ATOMS: atom_id res chain seq x y z
N MET A 1 2.43 -27.74 2.31
CA MET A 1 2.43 -26.43 2.98
C MET A 1 1.70 -25.44 2.10
N ILE A 2 0.77 -24.70 2.68
CA ILE A 2 0.01 -23.64 2.01
C ILE A 2 0.86 -22.37 2.00
N LYS A 3 1.05 -21.76 0.82
CA LYS A 3 1.76 -20.49 0.67
C LYS A 3 0.80 -19.32 0.87
N VAL A 4 0.98 -18.58 1.96
CA VAL A 4 0.18 -17.39 2.28
C VAL A 4 0.97 -16.14 1.97
N LEU A 5 0.45 -15.30 1.08
CA LEU A 5 0.99 -13.97 0.82
C LEU A 5 0.14 -12.91 1.53
N LEU A 6 0.75 -12.15 2.43
CA LEU A 6 0.13 -10.97 3.01
C LEU A 6 0.55 -9.74 2.20
N VAL A 7 -0.41 -8.97 1.68
CA VAL A 7 -0.19 -7.78 0.88
C VAL A 7 -0.76 -6.56 1.60
N PRO A 8 0.10 -5.80 2.31
CA PRO A 8 -0.23 -4.46 2.76
C PRO A 8 -0.58 -3.53 1.59
N MET A 9 -1.74 -2.87 1.67
CA MET A 9 -2.33 -2.02 0.63
C MET A 9 -2.29 -0.53 1.02
N GLY A 10 -1.07 -0.01 1.28
CA GLY A 10 -0.83 1.40 1.54
C GLY A 10 -1.09 1.85 2.99
N ALA A 11 -1.44 3.13 3.15
CA ALA A 11 -1.63 3.85 4.40
C ALA A 11 -0.34 4.01 5.25
N ARG A 12 0.65 4.75 4.70
CA ARG A 12 1.84 5.24 5.42
C ARG A 12 2.56 4.18 6.26
N CYS A 13 2.90 3.05 5.64
CA CYS A 13 3.63 1.93 6.26
C CYS A 13 3.06 1.33 7.57
N GLY A 14 1.82 1.67 7.96
CA GLY A 14 1.23 1.30 9.25
C GLY A 14 1.08 -0.22 9.44
N ILE A 15 0.73 -0.95 8.39
CA ILE A 15 0.63 -2.42 8.46
C ILE A 15 2.00 -3.05 8.71
N SER A 16 3.05 -2.62 8.02
CA SER A 16 4.39 -3.13 8.31
C SER A 16 4.82 -2.86 9.74
N PHE A 17 4.54 -1.67 10.28
CA PHE A 17 4.84 -1.37 11.68
C PHE A 17 4.10 -2.33 12.63
N LEU A 18 2.81 -2.60 12.34
CA LEU A 18 2.04 -3.60 13.08
C LEU A 18 2.71 -4.99 13.02
N LEU A 19 3.12 -5.43 11.83
CA LEU A 19 3.77 -6.73 11.64
C LEU A 19 5.13 -6.82 12.34
N GLU A 20 5.92 -5.75 12.31
CA GLU A 20 7.22 -5.70 13.01
C GLU A 20 7.04 -5.80 14.53
N ASN A 21 5.99 -5.19 15.10
CA ASN A 21 5.64 -5.35 16.52
C ASN A 21 5.21 -6.78 16.87
N LEU A 22 4.75 -7.56 15.89
CA LEU A 22 4.46 -8.98 16.02
C LEU A 22 5.68 -9.87 15.70
N HIS A 23 6.86 -9.29 15.46
CA HIS A 23 8.07 -9.98 15.02
C HIS A 23 7.94 -10.69 13.66
N ILE A 24 7.01 -10.24 12.81
CA ILE A 24 6.78 -10.77 11.47
C ILE A 24 7.44 -9.83 10.46
N TYR A 25 8.61 -10.21 9.96
CA TYR A 25 9.40 -9.40 9.03
C TYR A 25 9.15 -9.82 7.58
N LEU A 26 8.37 -9.03 6.85
CA LEU A 26 8.08 -9.25 5.44
C LEU A 26 8.81 -8.22 4.56
N PRO A 27 9.26 -8.60 3.35
CA PRO A 27 9.73 -7.63 2.38
C PRO A 27 8.66 -6.59 2.08
N ARG A 28 9.05 -5.31 2.07
CA ARG A 28 8.13 -4.22 1.82
C ARG A 28 7.56 -4.27 0.40
N THR A 29 6.25 -4.10 0.29
CA THR A 29 5.54 -4.06 -1.00
C THR A 29 5.72 -2.70 -1.67
N PRO A 30 5.45 -2.54 -2.98
CA PRO A 30 5.41 -1.21 -3.58
C PRO A 30 4.39 -0.30 -2.88
N PHE A 31 3.26 -0.86 -2.41
CA PHE A 31 2.19 -0.10 -1.78
C PHE A 31 2.59 0.52 -0.44
N GLU A 32 3.51 -0.10 0.30
CA GLU A 32 3.93 0.41 1.61
C GLU A 32 4.84 1.63 1.55
N TRP A 33 5.42 1.89 0.37
CA TRP A 33 6.24 3.05 0.11
C TRP A 33 5.45 4.19 -0.55
N MET A 34 4.15 3.99 -0.71
CA MET A 34 3.23 4.98 -1.25
C MET A 34 2.06 5.25 -0.32
N THR A 35 1.51 6.46 -0.45
CA THR A 35 0.23 6.83 0.14
C THR A 35 -0.73 7.16 -0.98
N THR A 36 -1.94 6.63 -0.88
CA THR A 36 -3.05 7.00 -1.76
C THR A 36 -4.34 6.89 -0.99
N LEU A 37 -5.20 7.88 -1.13
CA LEU A 37 -6.56 7.82 -0.58
C LEU A 37 -7.49 7.04 -1.53
N ASN A 38 -7.06 6.83 -2.77
CA ASN A 38 -7.85 6.19 -3.81
C ASN A 38 -7.58 4.69 -3.88
N LEU A 39 -8.43 3.91 -3.21
CA LEU A 39 -8.37 2.45 -3.26
C LEU A 39 -8.55 1.89 -4.68
N ARG A 40 -9.32 2.58 -5.53
CA ARG A 40 -9.55 2.14 -6.91
C ARG A 40 -8.26 2.18 -7.72
N SER A 41 -7.38 3.13 -7.44
CA SER A 41 -6.05 3.19 -8.05
C SER A 41 -5.22 1.96 -7.72
N LEU A 42 -5.23 1.47 -6.47
CA LEU A 42 -4.49 0.27 -6.08
C LEU A 42 -5.00 -0.98 -6.82
N VAL A 43 -6.33 -1.12 -6.92
CA VAL A 43 -6.95 -2.22 -7.69
C VAL A 43 -6.58 -2.13 -9.16
N THR A 44 -6.64 -0.92 -9.74
CA THR A 44 -6.29 -0.67 -11.15
C THR A 44 -4.81 -1.00 -11.42
N MET A 45 -3.91 -0.72 -10.47
CA MET A 45 -2.50 -1.11 -10.60
C MET A 45 -2.31 -2.61 -10.66
N LEU A 46 -3.01 -3.36 -9.81
CA LEU A 46 -2.96 -4.82 -9.83
C LEU A 46 -3.58 -5.38 -11.12
N GLN A 47 -4.71 -4.84 -11.55
CA GLN A 47 -5.38 -5.19 -12.82
C GLN A 47 -4.50 -4.99 -14.05
N THR A 48 -3.77 -3.88 -14.07
CA THR A 48 -2.90 -3.49 -15.19
C THR A 48 -1.48 -4.01 -15.05
N GLU A 49 -1.20 -4.84 -14.04
CA GLU A 49 0.15 -5.32 -13.69
C GLU A 49 1.19 -4.18 -13.63
N PHE A 50 0.79 -3.01 -13.12
CA PHE A 50 1.62 -1.81 -12.98
C PHE A 50 2.14 -1.21 -14.31
N ARG A 51 1.57 -1.56 -15.47
CA ARG A 51 2.10 -1.20 -16.81
C ARG A 51 2.33 0.30 -17.03
N ASP A 52 1.49 1.16 -16.45
CA ASP A 52 1.56 2.62 -16.60
C ASP A 52 1.94 3.37 -15.31
N PHE A 53 2.21 2.63 -14.22
CA PHE A 53 2.49 3.20 -12.90
C PHE A 53 3.80 4.01 -12.85
N LEU A 54 4.84 3.52 -13.53
CA LEU A 54 6.20 4.10 -13.50
C LEU A 54 6.54 4.92 -14.73
N ARG A 55 5.53 5.30 -15.50
CA ARG A 55 5.72 6.08 -16.71
C ARG A 55 6.24 7.48 -16.38
N LYS A 56 7.33 7.85 -17.04
CA LYS A 56 8.02 9.13 -16.81
C LYS A 56 7.13 10.36 -17.11
N ASP A 57 6.11 10.23 -17.94
CA ASP A 57 5.14 11.29 -18.20
C ASP A 57 4.01 11.33 -17.17
N HIS A 58 3.78 10.24 -16.42
CA HIS A 58 2.74 10.14 -15.41
C HIS A 58 3.22 10.47 -13.99
N ILE A 59 4.54 10.51 -13.75
CA ILE A 59 5.12 10.99 -12.48
C ILE A 59 5.54 12.45 -12.71
N PRO A 60 4.68 13.44 -12.37
CA PRO A 60 5.01 14.82 -12.56
C PRO A 60 6.12 15.20 -11.59
N ILE A 61 7.16 15.84 -12.12
CA ILE A 61 8.04 16.69 -11.33
C ILE A 61 7.18 17.93 -11.03
N ILE A 62 6.39 17.89 -9.96
CA ILE A 62 5.44 18.96 -9.67
C ILE A 62 6.25 20.21 -9.28
N THR A 63 6.17 21.24 -10.14
CA THR A 63 6.78 22.56 -9.93
C THR A 63 5.73 23.63 -9.58
N LYS A 64 4.47 23.23 -9.29
CA LYS A 64 3.36 24.18 -9.17
C LYS A 64 2.73 24.20 -7.77
N LYS A 65 2.72 25.38 -7.16
CA LYS A 65 2.06 25.71 -5.90
C LYS A 65 0.60 25.25 -5.90
N PHE A 66 0.20 24.47 -4.90
CA PHE A 66 -1.21 24.26 -4.56
C PHE A 66 -1.61 25.26 -3.48
N GLU A 67 -2.70 25.99 -3.70
CA GLU A 67 -3.35 26.76 -2.65
C GLU A 67 -4.07 25.79 -1.71
N ASP A 68 -4.02 26.08 -0.41
CA ASP A 68 -4.79 25.43 0.65
C ASP A 68 -4.48 23.96 0.96
N GLY A 69 -3.28 23.66 1.47
CA GLY A 69 -3.04 22.43 2.26
C GLY A 69 -3.32 21.09 1.54
N GLN A 70 -3.54 21.12 0.22
CA GLN A 70 -3.81 19.93 -0.58
C GLN A 70 -2.53 19.11 -0.71
N ILE A 71 -2.63 17.81 -0.40
CA ILE A 71 -1.54 16.86 -0.59
C ILE A 71 -1.39 16.69 -2.11
N PRO A 72 -0.25 17.08 -2.71
CA PRO A 72 -0.05 16.88 -4.13
C PRO A 72 0.07 15.38 -4.37
N PHE A 73 -0.94 14.79 -4.98
CA PHE A 73 -0.79 13.44 -5.51
C PHE A 73 -0.01 13.50 -6.82
N GLU A 74 0.92 12.57 -6.98
CA GLU A 74 2.08 12.63 -7.86
C GLU A 74 1.88 11.76 -9.12
N ASN A 75 0.65 11.45 -9.52
CA ASN A 75 0.30 10.80 -10.79
C ASN A 75 -1.22 10.70 -10.98
N ASP A 76 -1.64 10.21 -12.17
CA ASP A 76 -3.03 9.86 -12.52
C ASP A 76 -3.67 8.84 -11.56
N TYR A 77 -2.86 8.16 -10.74
CA TYR A 77 -3.31 7.20 -9.73
C TYR A 77 -3.51 7.82 -8.35
N GLU A 78 -3.33 9.13 -8.21
CA GLU A 78 -3.45 9.85 -6.96
C GLU A 78 -2.55 9.23 -5.85
N ILE A 79 -1.27 9.03 -6.15
CA ILE A 79 -0.28 8.44 -5.24
C ILE A 79 0.80 9.44 -4.86
N ARG A 80 1.25 9.39 -3.61
CA ARG A 80 2.45 10.06 -3.10
C ARG A 80 3.53 9.03 -2.75
N PHE A 81 4.79 9.27 -3.14
CA PHE A 81 5.93 8.43 -2.77
C PHE A 81 6.53 8.87 -1.41
N GLU A 82 6.02 8.31 -0.31
CA GLU A 82 6.30 8.76 1.08
C GLU A 82 7.79 8.89 1.45
N HIS A 83 8.64 8.00 0.96
CA HIS A 83 10.06 7.96 1.32
C HIS A 83 11.01 8.54 0.28
N ASP A 84 10.49 8.88 -0.91
CA ASP A 84 11.30 9.24 -2.07
C ASP A 84 11.05 10.67 -2.55
N ALA A 85 9.93 11.25 -2.16
CA ALA A 85 9.61 12.64 -2.43
C ALA A 85 10.00 13.53 -1.23
N ARG A 86 10.75 14.61 -1.50
CA ARG A 86 11.08 15.64 -0.50
C ARG A 86 10.02 16.73 -0.51
N HIS A 87 9.71 17.29 0.65
CA HIS A 87 8.91 18.51 0.73
C HIS A 87 9.78 19.71 0.34
N ASP A 88 9.40 20.39 -0.74
CA ASP A 88 9.94 21.67 -1.14
C ASP A 88 9.14 22.78 -0.44
N GLN A 89 9.80 23.48 0.47
CA GLN A 89 9.19 24.54 1.29
C GLN A 89 8.84 25.79 0.48
N GLU A 90 9.53 26.06 -0.63
CA GLU A 90 9.30 27.26 -1.46
C GLU A 90 8.05 27.09 -2.32
N THR A 91 7.88 25.90 -2.89
CA THR A 91 6.75 25.55 -3.75
C THR A 91 5.59 24.89 -3.00
N ASN A 92 5.81 24.52 -1.73
CA ASN A 92 4.90 23.72 -0.90
C ASN A 92 4.46 22.41 -1.60
N CYS A 93 5.38 21.79 -2.35
CA CYS A 93 5.13 20.57 -3.13
C CYS A 93 6.01 19.43 -2.66
N PHE A 94 5.62 18.19 -2.97
CA PHE A 94 6.51 17.03 -2.85
C PHE A 94 7.18 16.79 -4.21
N VAL A 95 8.50 16.68 -4.20
CA VAL A 95 9.30 16.55 -5.43
C VAL A 95 10.25 15.37 -5.30
N ILE A 96 10.33 14.57 -6.36
CA ILE A 96 11.41 13.59 -6.53
C ILE A 96 12.60 14.33 -7.12
N ASP A 97 13.79 14.08 -6.58
CA ASP A 97 15.02 14.59 -7.18
C ASP A 97 15.23 13.98 -8.57
N GLU A 98 15.34 14.81 -9.60
CA GLU A 98 15.53 14.34 -10.97
C GLU A 98 16.80 13.47 -11.12
N THR A 99 17.83 13.74 -10.32
CA THR A 99 19.08 12.95 -10.33
C THR A 99 18.92 11.56 -9.72
N GLU A 100 17.93 11.37 -8.84
CA GLU A 100 17.61 10.08 -8.21
C GLU A 100 16.43 9.36 -8.87
N ARG A 101 15.75 10.04 -9.81
CA ARG A 101 14.52 9.56 -10.42
C ARG A 101 14.64 8.17 -11.03
N GLU A 102 15.68 7.92 -11.83
CA GLU A 102 15.85 6.61 -12.48
C GLU A 102 16.06 5.49 -11.46
N LYS A 103 16.84 5.74 -10.39
CA LYS A 103 17.04 4.79 -9.29
C LYS A 103 15.73 4.49 -8.55
N ILE A 104 14.89 5.50 -8.34
CA ILE A 104 13.58 5.35 -7.73
C ILE A 104 12.67 4.50 -8.63
N LEU A 105 12.59 4.80 -9.92
CA LEU A 105 11.80 4.01 -10.88
C LEU A 105 12.24 2.54 -10.92
N GLU A 106 13.55 2.28 -11.03
CA GLU A 106 14.09 0.91 -11.00
C GLU A 106 13.75 0.19 -9.69
N LYS A 107 13.81 0.90 -8.56
CA LYS A 107 13.47 0.35 -7.25
C LYS A 107 12.00 -0.06 -7.16
N TYR A 108 11.07 0.77 -7.65
CA TYR A 108 9.66 0.40 -7.69
C TYR A 108 9.38 -0.70 -8.71
N ASP A 109 10.03 -0.69 -9.88
CA ASP A 109 9.88 -1.74 -10.90
C ASP A 109 10.24 -3.12 -10.33
N ARG A 110 11.38 -3.24 -9.64
CA ARG A 110 11.78 -4.49 -8.95
C ARG A 110 10.73 -4.94 -7.94
N ARG A 111 10.17 -4.01 -7.15
CA ARG A 111 9.15 -4.33 -6.13
C ARG A 111 7.83 -4.76 -6.77
N CYS A 112 7.41 -4.11 -7.85
CA CYS A 112 6.21 -4.46 -8.60
C CYS A 112 6.35 -5.87 -9.19
N LYS A 113 7.46 -6.14 -9.89
CA LYS A 113 7.76 -7.47 -10.44
C LYS A 113 7.76 -8.56 -9.37
N ARG A 114 8.42 -8.30 -8.24
CA ARG A 114 8.44 -9.25 -7.11
C ARG A 114 7.05 -9.50 -6.53
N LEU A 115 6.24 -8.45 -6.33
CA LEU A 115 4.87 -8.60 -5.86
C LEU A 115 4.04 -9.45 -6.84
N LEU A 116 4.13 -9.17 -8.15
CA LEU A 116 3.43 -9.95 -9.18
C LEU A 116 3.85 -11.43 -9.19
N THR A 117 5.14 -11.72 -9.02
CA THR A 117 5.64 -13.10 -8.88
C THR A 117 5.05 -13.77 -7.65
N ASN A 118 5.12 -13.12 -6.49
CA ASN A 118 4.59 -13.69 -5.25
C ASN A 118 3.06 -13.92 -5.32
N LEU A 119 2.32 -12.99 -5.95
CA LEU A 119 0.89 -13.14 -6.20
C LEU A 119 0.60 -14.38 -7.05
N LYS A 120 1.41 -14.67 -8.07
CA LYS A 120 1.29 -15.87 -8.91
C LYS A 120 1.57 -17.15 -8.14
N GLU A 121 2.54 -17.14 -7.23
CA GLU A 121 2.98 -18.33 -6.49
C GLU A 121 2.17 -18.65 -5.22
N ALA A 122 1.46 -17.67 -4.64
CA ALA A 122 0.69 -17.88 -3.42
C ALA A 122 -0.56 -18.73 -3.65
N ASP A 123 -0.90 -19.59 -2.68
CA ASP A 123 -2.17 -20.33 -2.66
C ASP A 123 -3.29 -19.46 -2.08
N LYS A 124 -2.93 -18.68 -1.05
CA LYS A 124 -3.80 -17.76 -0.33
C LYS A 124 -3.21 -16.36 -0.32
N ILE A 125 -4.04 -15.35 -0.57
CA ILE A 125 -3.67 -13.94 -0.56
C ILE A 125 -4.50 -13.22 0.49
N ILE A 126 -3.85 -12.46 1.35
CA ILE A 126 -4.49 -11.61 2.36
C ILE A 126 -4.14 -10.17 1.98
N PHE A 127 -5.08 -9.43 1.42
CA PHE A 127 -4.94 -7.99 1.23
C PHE A 127 -5.37 -7.27 2.51
N VAL A 128 -4.55 -6.37 3.03
CA VAL A 128 -4.88 -5.64 4.26
C VAL A 128 -4.61 -4.15 4.12
N ARG A 129 -5.52 -3.31 4.63
CA ARG A 129 -5.36 -1.86 4.71
C ARG A 129 -5.89 -1.34 6.05
N ILE A 130 -5.20 -0.36 6.63
CA ILE A 130 -5.73 0.44 7.75
C ILE A 130 -6.43 1.66 7.15
N ALA A 131 -7.65 1.95 7.61
CA ALA A 131 -8.37 3.15 7.22
C ALA A 131 -7.59 4.40 7.66
N GLU A 132 -7.43 5.39 6.78
CA GLU A 132 -6.63 6.58 7.10
C GLU A 132 -7.29 7.47 8.17
N SER A 133 -8.62 7.39 8.33
CA SER A 133 -9.34 7.97 9.46
C SER A 133 -8.92 7.36 10.81
N PHE A 134 -8.42 6.13 10.79
CA PHE A 134 -7.96 5.36 11.93
C PHE A 134 -6.42 5.40 12.02
N ARG A 135 -5.88 6.56 12.39
CA ARG A 135 -4.44 6.74 12.59
C ARG A 135 -3.93 5.88 13.75
N MET A 136 -2.89 5.08 13.48
CA MET A 136 -1.99 4.64 14.54
C MET A 136 -1.13 5.84 15.00
N PRO A 137 -0.91 6.04 16.30
CA PRO A 137 -0.11 7.16 16.80
C PRO A 137 1.38 6.90 16.56
N SER A 138 1.87 7.14 15.34
CA SER A 138 3.31 7.28 15.10
C SER A 138 3.62 8.39 14.09
N HIS A 139 4.42 9.34 14.58
CA HIS A 139 5.12 10.46 13.91
C HIS A 139 4.28 11.62 13.32
N THR A 140 4.15 12.66 14.16
CA THR A 140 4.35 14.12 13.94
C THR A 140 3.63 14.91 12.85
N ASP A 141 2.76 14.33 12.04
CA ASP A 141 2.23 15.08 10.90
C ASP A 141 0.76 15.45 11.15
N GLY A 142 0.48 16.68 11.58
CA GLY A 142 -0.83 17.22 11.99
C GLY A 142 -1.92 17.33 10.90
N TRP A 143 -1.88 16.49 9.87
CA TRP A 143 -2.80 16.51 8.74
C TRP A 143 -4.02 15.61 8.96
N HIS A 144 -5.17 16.22 9.29
CA HIS A 144 -6.44 15.53 9.44
C HIS A 144 -7.21 15.56 8.10
N HIS A 145 -7.33 14.41 7.44
CA HIS A 145 -8.39 14.22 6.45
C HIS A 145 -9.63 13.66 7.16
N THR A 146 -10.71 14.41 7.11
CA THR A 146 -12.05 13.95 7.49
C THR A 146 -12.65 13.22 6.30
N TYR A 147 -12.85 11.91 6.44
CA TYR A 147 -13.59 11.09 5.48
C TYR A 147 -15.09 11.16 5.77
N GLU A 148 -15.90 11.12 4.72
CA GLU A 148 -17.36 11.01 4.84
C GLU A 148 -17.77 9.53 4.95
N GLU A 149 -18.92 9.21 5.56
CA GLU A 149 -19.40 7.82 5.76
C GLU A 149 -19.43 6.99 4.46
N GLY A 150 -19.60 7.64 3.30
CA GLY A 150 -19.59 6.97 1.98
C GLY A 150 -18.23 6.42 1.54
N ASP A 151 -17.12 6.90 2.09
CA ASP A 151 -15.79 6.44 1.71
C ASP A 151 -15.47 5.04 2.24
N PHE A 152 -16.08 4.65 3.36
CA PHE A 152 -15.93 3.32 3.95
C PHE A 152 -16.57 2.23 3.09
N GLU A 153 -17.85 2.37 2.75
CA GLU A 153 -18.57 1.38 1.94
C GLU A 153 -17.92 1.21 0.57
N ASN A 154 -17.49 2.33 -0.03
CA ASN A 154 -16.74 2.32 -1.28
C ASN A 154 -15.38 1.63 -1.15
N GLY A 155 -14.67 1.84 -0.04
CA GLY A 155 -13.38 1.20 0.21
C GLY A 155 -13.51 -0.32 0.36
N VAL A 156 -14.50 -0.78 1.15
CA VAL A 156 -14.81 -2.20 1.31
C VAL A 156 -15.17 -2.82 -0.04
N LYS A 157 -16.10 -2.22 -0.79
CA LYS A 157 -16.51 -2.69 -2.11
C LYS A 157 -15.33 -2.80 -3.07
N THR A 158 -14.45 -1.79 -3.09
CA THR A 158 -13.26 -1.77 -3.94
C THR A 158 -12.30 -2.89 -3.59
N MET A 159 -12.09 -3.18 -2.31
CA MET A 159 -11.25 -4.30 -1.88
C MET A 159 -11.84 -5.65 -2.30
N TYR A 160 -13.17 -5.82 -2.31
CA TYR A 160 -13.80 -7.05 -2.76
C TYR A 160 -13.56 -7.35 -4.25
N GLU A 161 -13.33 -6.34 -5.09
CA GLU A 161 -12.95 -6.54 -6.50
C GLU A 161 -11.61 -7.29 -6.67
N LEU A 162 -10.75 -7.27 -5.65
CA LEU A 162 -9.49 -8.02 -5.66
C LEU A 162 -9.72 -9.53 -5.70
N LYS A 163 -10.86 -10.02 -5.19
CA LYS A 163 -11.21 -11.44 -5.27
C LYS A 163 -11.40 -11.88 -6.71
N ASP A 164 -12.02 -11.02 -7.53
CA ASP A 164 -12.29 -11.29 -8.93
C ASP A 164 -11.00 -11.33 -9.77
N LEU A 165 -9.92 -10.69 -9.31
CA LEU A 165 -8.60 -10.74 -9.96
C LEU A 165 -7.88 -12.08 -9.78
N TYR A 166 -8.23 -12.84 -8.74
CA TYR A 166 -7.56 -14.09 -8.39
C TYR A 166 -8.56 -15.21 -8.12
N PRO A 167 -9.40 -15.58 -9.12
CA PRO A 167 -10.55 -16.48 -8.91
C PRO A 167 -10.15 -17.93 -8.55
N THR A 168 -8.89 -18.30 -8.78
CA THR A 168 -8.36 -19.64 -8.45
C THR A 168 -7.67 -19.70 -7.09
N LYS A 169 -7.62 -18.60 -6.34
CA LYS A 169 -6.88 -18.48 -5.07
C LYS A 169 -7.83 -18.20 -3.93
N GLU A 170 -7.43 -18.53 -2.71
CA GLU A 170 -8.15 -18.10 -1.51
C GLU A 170 -7.80 -16.64 -1.22
N VAL A 171 -8.75 -15.72 -1.40
CA VAL A 171 -8.52 -14.27 -1.22
C VAL A 171 -9.29 -13.73 -0.01
N HIS A 172 -8.56 -13.14 0.92
CA HIS A 172 -9.09 -12.39 2.07
C HIS A 172 -8.76 -10.91 1.91
N CYS A 173 -9.72 -10.06 2.24
CA CYS A 173 -9.59 -8.61 2.17
C CYS A 173 -9.96 -8.03 3.52
N CYS A 174 -9.02 -7.36 4.18
CA CYS A 174 -9.16 -6.79 5.50
C CYS A 174 -9.02 -5.27 5.42
N TYR A 175 -10.07 -4.55 5.79
CA TYR A 175 -10.07 -3.09 5.86
C TYR A 175 -10.31 -2.68 7.33
N LEU A 176 -9.23 -2.32 8.02
CA LEU A 176 -9.18 -2.17 9.48
C LEU A 176 -9.50 -0.73 9.87
N CYS A 177 -10.58 -0.52 10.63
CA CYS A 177 -11.11 0.82 10.96
C CYS A 177 -11.14 1.12 12.46
N SER A 178 -10.73 0.17 13.30
CA SER A 178 -10.79 0.27 14.76
C SER A 178 -9.65 -0.50 15.42
N MET A 179 -9.34 -0.17 16.68
CA MET A 179 -8.32 -0.89 17.45
C MET A 179 -8.72 -2.36 17.63
N ALA A 180 -10.02 -2.64 17.76
CA ALA A 180 -10.54 -3.99 17.89
C ALA A 180 -10.23 -4.80 16.64
N GLU A 181 -10.51 -4.27 15.44
CA GLU A 181 -10.20 -4.95 14.17
C GLU A 181 -8.70 -5.11 13.96
N ILE A 182 -7.87 -4.13 14.36
CA ILE A 182 -6.42 -4.27 14.33
C ILE A 182 -5.95 -5.40 15.25
N GLN A 183 -6.51 -5.51 16.45
CA GLN A 183 -6.17 -6.58 17.38
C GLN A 183 -6.60 -7.94 16.84
N GLU A 184 -7.83 -8.07 16.36
CA GLU A 184 -8.34 -9.30 15.75
C GLU A 184 -7.49 -9.73 14.55
N PHE A 185 -7.11 -8.78 13.69
CA PHE A 185 -6.20 -9.04 12.58
C PHE A 185 -4.82 -9.49 13.06
N SER A 186 -4.30 -8.88 14.13
CA SER A 186 -3.00 -9.24 14.71
C SER A 186 -2.99 -10.66 15.27
N ASP A 187 -4.06 -11.04 15.98
CA ASP A 187 -4.24 -12.38 16.53
C ASP A 187 -4.35 -13.41 15.41
N TYR A 188 -5.14 -13.11 14.36
CA TYR A 188 -5.29 -13.94 13.19
C TYR A 188 -3.95 -14.17 12.47
N ILE A 189 -3.19 -13.10 12.18
CA ILE A 189 -1.91 -13.21 11.50
C ILE A 189 -0.86 -13.95 12.35
N SER A 190 -0.87 -13.76 13.67
CA SER A 190 0.00 -14.49 14.58
C SER A 190 -0.29 -15.99 14.56
N ALA A 191 -1.57 -16.38 14.51
CA ALA A 191 -1.98 -17.77 14.36
C ALA A 191 -1.54 -18.35 13.00
N VAL A 192 -1.77 -17.63 11.90
CA VAL A 192 -1.33 -18.03 10.55
C VAL A 192 0.18 -18.19 10.47
N HIS A 193 0.94 -17.30 11.13
CA HIS A 193 2.41 -17.37 11.12
C HIS A 193 2.98 -18.52 11.95
N SER A 194 2.25 -18.95 12.99
CA SER A 194 2.67 -20.03 13.89
C SER A 194 2.26 -21.42 13.42
N ASP A 195 1.42 -21.51 12.39
CA ASP A 195 0.92 -22.77 11.85
C ASP A 195 2.02 -23.50 11.04
N PRO A 196 2.41 -24.73 11.41
CA PRO A 196 3.48 -25.47 10.73
C PRO A 196 3.13 -25.90 9.31
N ASP A 197 1.85 -25.94 8.94
CA ASP A 197 1.40 -26.28 7.58
C ASP A 197 1.33 -25.06 6.66
N ILE A 198 1.54 -23.86 7.21
CA ILE A 198 1.54 -22.59 6.50
C ILE A 198 2.96 -22.06 6.34
N THR A 199 3.24 -21.46 5.18
CA THR A 199 4.44 -20.67 4.97
C THR A 199 4.05 -19.27 4.52
N MET A 200 4.47 -18.26 5.29
CA MET A 200 4.40 -16.87 4.85
C MET A 200 5.33 -16.68 3.65
N HIS A 201 4.72 -16.53 2.47
CA HIS A 201 5.40 -16.56 1.19
C HIS A 201 5.86 -15.17 0.78
N TRP A 202 7.19 -15.01 0.69
CA TRP A 202 7.83 -13.86 0.08
C TRP A 202 9.17 -14.27 -0.52
N ASN A 203 9.35 -14.07 -1.83
CA ASN A 203 10.67 -14.20 -2.44
C ASN A 203 11.63 -13.14 -1.85
N LYS A 204 12.80 -13.60 -1.37
CA LYS A 204 13.83 -12.75 -0.74
C LYS A 204 14.80 -12.12 -1.74
N GLU A 205 14.74 -12.54 -3.00
CA GLU A 205 15.61 -12.09 -4.10
C GLU A 205 15.27 -10.67 -4.59
#